data_AF-A0A0H5QG69-F1
#
_entry.id   AF-A0A0H5QG69-F1
#
_cell.length_a   1.000
_cell.length_b   1.000
_cell.length_c   1.000
_cell.angle_alpha   90.00
_cell.angle_beta   90.00
_cell.angle_gamma   90.00
#
_symmetry.space_group_name_H-M   'P 1'
#
loop_
_entity.id
_entity.type
_entity.pdbx_description
1 polymer ?
#
loop_
_entity_poly.entity_id
_entity_poly.type
_entity_poly.pdbx_seq_one_letter_code
_entity_poly.pdbx_strand_id
1 'polypeptide(L)'
;MISIETIEARASELIERALSDKDPVHYQPVFLDWAMSLYLLLSSEGDTKGRKAAARLWDRIQHAREVCLRRSSPGYTGGTGQAAAPGGGE
;
A
#
# COMPACT_ATOMS: atom_id res chain seq x y z
N MET A 1 14.97 -17.00 12.36
CA MET A 1 13.89 -16.96 11.35
C MET A 1 12.89 -15.93 11.83
N ILE A 2 12.58 -14.90 11.02
CA ILE A 2 11.53 -13.92 11.37
C ILE A 2 10.19 -14.66 11.30
N SER A 3 9.27 -14.40 12.24
CA SER A 3 7.97 -15.08 12.24
C SER A 3 7.07 -14.57 11.11
N ILE A 4 6.14 -15.41 10.63
CA ILE A 4 5.13 -15.03 9.63
C ILE A 4 4.37 -13.77 10.08
N GLU A 5 3.97 -13.71 11.34
CA GLU A 5 3.21 -12.59 11.91
C GLU A 5 4.03 -11.30 11.87
N THR A 6 5.34 -11.39 12.12
CA THR A 6 6.26 -10.25 12.06
C THR A 6 6.40 -9.75 10.63
N ILE A 7 6.47 -10.67 9.66
CA ILE A 7 6.53 -10.32 8.23
C ILE A 7 5.22 -9.66 7.79
N GLU A 8 4.06 -10.22 8.16
CA GLU A 8 2.75 -9.65 7.84
C GLU A 8 2.56 -8.26 8.47
N ALA A 9 2.96 -8.07 9.73
CA ALA A 9 2.91 -6.77 10.41
C ALA A 9 3.77 -5.74 9.67
N ARG A 10 5.02 -6.09 9.36
CA ARG A 10 5.93 -5.17 8.66
C ARG A 10 5.44 -4.83 7.25
N ALA A 11 4.90 -5.80 6.53
CA ALA A 11 4.30 -5.56 5.22
C ALA A 11 3.07 -4.65 5.31
N SER A 12 2.28 -4.79 6.38
CA SER A 12 1.13 -3.93 6.65
C SER A 12 1.53 -2.47 6.80
N GLU A 13 2.53 -2.20 7.64
CA GLU A 13 3.06 -0.84 7.86
C GLU A 13 3.53 -0.21 6.55
N LEU A 14 4.21 -0.98 5.70
CA LEU A 14 4.70 -0.50 4.40
C LEU A 14 3.55 -0.16 3.44
N ILE A 15 2.54 -1.01 3.38
CA ILE A 15 1.35 -0.76 2.57
C ILE A 15 0.59 0.47 3.08
N GLU A 16 0.43 0.60 4.39
CA GLU A 16 -0.22 1.77 4.99
C GLU A 16 0.54 3.06 4.68
N ARG A 17 1.87 3.04 4.71
CA ARG A 17 2.70 4.18 4.29
C ARG A 17 2.56 4.49 2.81
N ALA A 18 2.54 3.48 1.94
CA ALA A 18 2.30 3.66 0.50
C ALA A 18 0.94 4.31 0.21
N LEU A 19 -0.05 4.00 1.02
CA LEU A 19 -1.42 4.54 0.92
C LEU A 19 -1.61 5.86 1.67
N SER A 20 -0.61 6.28 2.44
CA SER A 20 -0.68 7.49 3.25
C SER A 20 -0.33 8.72 2.42
N ASP A 21 -0.97 9.84 2.76
CA ASP A 21 -0.59 11.17 2.26
C ASP A 21 0.48 11.84 3.14
N LYS A 22 0.97 11.13 4.17
CA LYS A 22 2.01 11.61 5.09
C LYS A 22 3.42 11.52 4.51
N ASP A 23 3.66 10.54 3.64
CA ASP A 23 4.95 10.33 2.99
C ASP A 23 4.90 10.94 1.56
N PRO A 24 6.02 11.49 1.06
CA PRO A 24 6.12 11.95 -0.33
C PRO A 24 5.69 10.88 -1.34
N VAL A 25 4.95 11.29 -2.38
CA VAL A 25 4.39 10.40 -3.42
C VAL A 25 5.46 9.51 -4.07
N HIS A 26 6.68 10.03 -4.27
CA HIS A 26 7.78 9.26 -4.86
C HIS A 26 8.29 8.11 -3.98
N TYR A 27 7.93 8.05 -2.70
CA TYR A 27 8.23 6.90 -1.83
C TYR A 27 7.18 5.80 -1.88
N GLN A 28 5.97 6.06 -2.39
CA GLN A 28 4.92 5.04 -2.48
C GLN A 28 5.39 3.79 -3.26
N PRO A 29 6.08 3.91 -4.42
CA PRO A 29 6.63 2.75 -5.11
C PRO A 29 7.64 1.97 -4.27
N VAL A 30 8.50 2.67 -3.52
CA VAL A 30 9.54 2.06 -2.68
C VAL A 30 8.93 1.22 -1.56
N PHE A 31 7.91 1.74 -0.88
CA PHE A 31 7.22 0.98 0.17
C PHE A 31 6.53 -0.27 -0.37
N LEU A 32 5.94 -0.18 -1.57
CA LEU A 32 5.31 -1.34 -2.22
C LEU A 32 6.34 -2.39 -2.66
N ASP A 33 7.52 -1.98 -3.12
CA ASP A 33 8.61 -2.92 -3.46
C ASP A 33 9.18 -3.63 -2.22
N TRP A 34 9.25 -2.95 -1.08
CA TRP A 34 9.60 -3.59 0.18
C TRP A 34 8.52 -4.57 0.65
N ALA A 35 7.23 -4.22 0.54
CA ALA A 35 6.14 -5.14 0.83
C ALA A 35 6.18 -6.36 -0.11
N MET A 36 6.54 -6.16 -1.37
CA MET A 36 6.75 -7.22 -2.36
C MET A 36 7.85 -8.20 -1.96
N SER A 37 8.96 -7.68 -1.41
CA SER A 37 10.08 -8.50 -0.93
C SER A 37 9.65 -9.41 0.23
N LEU A 38 8.77 -8.92 1.10
CA LEU A 38 8.21 -9.69 2.22
C LEU A 38 7.24 -10.78 1.74
N TYR A 39 6.45 -10.52 0.70
CA TYR A 39 5.66 -11.55 0.02
C TYR A 39 6.54 -12.68 -0.53
N LEU A 40 7.66 -12.34 -1.17
CA LEU A 40 8.57 -13.35 -1.75
C LEU A 40 9.16 -14.23 -0.66
N LEU A 41 9.51 -13.63 0.49
CA LEU A 41 9.99 -14.34 1.66
C LEU A 41 8.94 -15.35 2.17
N LEU A 42 7.68 -14.93 2.36
CA LEU A 42 6.59 -15.82 2.79
C LEU A 42 6.31 -16.93 1.77
N SER A 43 6.40 -16.61 0.48
CA SER A 43 6.20 -17.58 -0.60
C SER A 43 7.30 -18.65 -0.61
N SER A 44 8.51 -18.30 -0.17
CA SER A 44 9.68 -19.19 -0.15
C SER A 44 9.71 -20.17 1.04
N GLU A 45 8.93 -19.93 2.11
CA GLU A 45 8.96 -20.79 3.31
C GLU A 45 8.51 -22.25 3.07
N GLY A 46 7.89 -22.56 1.93
CA GLY A 46 7.56 -23.93 1.54
C GLY A 46 6.45 -24.62 2.35
N ASP A 47 6.06 -24.07 3.51
CA ASP A 47 4.90 -24.51 4.29
C ASP A 47 3.59 -23.88 3.80
N THR A 48 2.49 -24.58 4.06
CA THR A 48 1.12 -24.14 3.75
C THR A 48 0.75 -22.86 4.49
N LYS A 49 1.27 -22.63 5.70
CA LYS A 49 1.04 -21.37 6.43
C LYS A 49 1.69 -20.19 5.72
N GLY A 50 2.96 -20.31 5.33
CA GLY A 50 3.69 -19.28 4.58
C GLY A 50 3.00 -18.95 3.25
N ARG A 51 2.60 -19.97 2.48
CA ARG A 51 1.85 -19.77 1.21
C ARG A 51 0.52 -19.03 1.42
N LYS A 52 -0.24 -19.38 2.46
CA LYS A 52 -1.51 -18.69 2.76
C LYS A 52 -1.29 -17.24 3.19
N ALA A 53 -0.25 -16.97 3.98
CA ALA A 53 0.13 -15.61 4.35
C ALA A 53 0.58 -14.79 3.13
N ALA A 54 1.38 -15.39 2.25
CA ALA A 54 1.79 -14.77 0.99
C ALA A 54 0.57 -14.41 0.12
N ALA A 55 -0.41 -15.30 -0.02
CA ALA A 55 -1.61 -15.01 -0.80
C ALA A 55 -2.40 -13.80 -0.26
N ARG A 56 -2.63 -13.73 1.07
CA ARG A 56 -3.28 -12.55 1.69
C ARG A 56 -2.48 -11.28 1.48
N LEU A 57 -1.16 -11.35 1.58
CA LEU A 57 -0.29 -10.20 1.38
C LEU A 57 -0.32 -9.73 -0.08
N TRP A 58 -0.34 -10.65 -1.04
CA TRP A 58 -0.45 -10.33 -2.46
C TRP A 58 -1.70 -9.49 -2.76
N ASP A 59 -2.87 -9.90 -2.27
CA ASP A 59 -4.12 -9.17 -2.50
C ASP A 59 -4.03 -7.71 -2.00
N ARG A 60 -3.39 -7.51 -0.85
CA ARG A 60 -3.21 -6.17 -0.26
C ARG A 60 -2.22 -5.33 -1.06
N ILE A 61 -1.14 -5.93 -1.56
CA ILE A 61 -0.16 -5.25 -2.43
C ILE A 61 -0.83 -4.82 -3.73
N GLN A 62 -1.63 -5.70 -4.35
CA GLN A 62 -2.33 -5.39 -5.59
C GLN A 62 -3.35 -4.27 -5.39
N HIS A 63 -4.14 -4.33 -4.32
CA HIS A 63 -5.03 -3.24 -3.96
C HIS A 63 -4.29 -1.91 -3.79
N ALA A 64 -3.16 -1.92 -3.07
CA ALA A 64 -2.38 -0.71 -2.84
C ALA A 64 -1.77 -0.14 -4.13
N ARG A 65 -1.25 -1.01 -5.01
CA ARG A 65 -0.78 -0.63 -6.36
C ARG A 65 -1.88 0.06 -7.15
N GLU A 66 -3.09 -0.49 -7.18
CA GLU A 66 -4.23 0.11 -7.87
C GLU A 66 -4.59 1.50 -7.31
N VAL A 67 -4.58 1.66 -5.99
CA VAL A 67 -4.86 2.96 -5.35
C VAL A 67 -3.79 3.98 -5.72
N CYS A 68 -2.50 3.63 -5.62
CA CYS A 68 -1.40 4.51 -6.00
C CYS A 68 -1.48 4.90 -7.48
N LEU A 69 -1.76 3.95 -8.37
CA LEU A 69 -1.94 4.23 -9.81
C LEU A 69 -3.10 5.20 -10.07
N ARG A 70 -4.25 5.02 -9.40
CA ARG A 70 -5.38 5.96 -9.50
C ARG A 70 -5.00 7.36 -9.04
N ARG A 71 -4.23 7.47 -7.94
CA ARG A 71 -3.77 8.76 -7.39
C ARG A 71 -2.78 9.47 -8.30
N SER A 72 -1.95 8.71 -9.02
CA SER A 72 -0.99 9.24 -9.98
C SER A 72 -1.59 9.57 -11.35
N SER A 73 -2.87 9.23 -11.60
CA SER A 73 -3.52 9.51 -12.87
C SER A 73 -3.81 11.02 -13.03
N PRO A 74 -3.56 11.60 -14.21
CA PRO A 74 -4.01 12.96 -14.52
C PRO A 74 -5.51 13.10 -14.29
N GLY A 75 -5.93 14.09 -13.50
CA GLY A 75 -7.34 14.33 -13.17
C GLY A 75 -7.84 13.69 -11.86
N TYR A 76 -6.98 13.01 -11.08
CA TYR A 76 -7.35 12.60 -9.74
C TYR A 76 -7.47 13.82 -8.81
N THR A 77 -8.71 14.31 -8.63
CA THR A 77 -9.05 15.23 -7.54
C THR A 77 -9.19 14.39 -6.28
N GLY A 78 -8.07 14.13 -5.61
CA GLY A 78 -8.08 13.43 -4.33
C GLY A 78 -9.16 14.01 -3.45
N GLY A 79 -10.05 13.16 -2.96
CA GLY A 79 -11.15 13.56 -2.09
C GLY A 79 -10.60 14.03 -0.74
N THR A 80 -9.98 15.19 -0.72
CA THR A 80 -9.98 16.03 0.46
C THR A 80 -11.40 16.56 0.55
N GLY A 81 -12.13 16.11 1.58
CA GLY A 81 -13.39 16.72 1.99
C GLY A 81 -13.12 18.15 2.46
N GLN A 82 -12.84 19.05 1.52
CA GLN A 82 -12.78 20.48 1.73
C GLN A 82 -13.56 21.09 0.58
N ALA A 83 -14.84 21.34 0.86
CA ALA A 83 -15.68 22.14 0.00
C ALA A 83 -14.95 23.46 -0.28
N ALA A 84 -14.49 23.63 -1.52
CA ALA A 84 -14.11 24.93 -2.03
C ALA A 84 -15.38 25.80 -2.02
N ALA A 85 -15.36 26.83 -1.20
CA ALA A 85 -16.41 27.85 -1.09
C ALA A 85 -16.64 28.55 -2.43
N PRO A 86 -17.84 29.07 -2.72
CA PRO A 86 -17.94 30.24 -3.57
C PRO A 86 -17.85 31.48 -2.69
N GLY A 87 -16.69 32.12 -2.69
CA GLY A 87 -16.61 33.54 -2.41
C GLY A 87 -17.12 34.33 -3.62
N GLY A 88 -17.93 35.35 -3.34
CA GLY A 88 -18.10 36.52 -4.22
C GLY A 88 -19.34 36.54 -5.11
N GLY A 89 -20.28 37.43 -4.78
CA GLY A 89 -21.39 37.82 -5.64
C GLY A 89 -22.27 38.87 -4.97
N GLU A 90 -21.73 40.09 -4.89
CA GLU A 90 -22.36 41.40 -4.58
C GLU A 90 -23.02 41.64 -3.21
#